data_AF-A0AA41MH04-F1
#
_entry.id   AF-A0AA41MH04-F1
#
_cell.length_a   1.000
_cell.length_b   1.000
_cell.length_c   1.000
_cell.angle_alpha   90.00
_cell.angle_beta   90.00
_cell.angle_gamma   90.00
#
_symmetry.space_group_name_H-M   'P 1'
#
loop_
_entity.id
_entity.type
_entity.pdbx_description
1 polymer ?
#
loop_
_entity_poly.entity_id
_entity_poly.type
_entity_poly.pdbx_seq_one_letter_code
_entity_poly.pdbx_strand_id
1 'polypeptide(L)'
;MTYEFLWFEGLPFPFDGYSIEGIKEACTKFVIEDEDTVLVAYPKSVPYGSWFEHIRGWMSMRHRENVLLLSYEELQKDTRSTIEKICQFLGKKLNPEELDSVLKNSSFHVMKQNKMSNLEILPESLMSLHFSMARKGICGDWKNHFTVAQAEAFHKVYQEKMAGFPKELFPWE
;
A
#
# COMPACT_ATOMS: atom_id res chain seq x y z
N MET A 1 -2.00 -3.98 20.26
CA MET A 1 -0.56 -3.66 20.14
C MET A 1 -0.36 -2.28 20.73
N THR A 2 0.28 -2.20 21.89
CA THR A 2 0.75 -0.93 22.46
C THR A 2 1.94 -0.48 21.62
N TYR A 3 1.79 0.62 20.88
CA TYR A 3 2.94 1.24 20.23
C TYR A 3 3.87 1.74 21.35
N GLU A 4 5.05 1.16 21.45
CA GLU A 4 6.07 1.69 22.34
C GLU A 4 6.60 2.99 21.72
N PHE A 5 6.44 4.09 22.45
CA PHE A 5 6.92 5.39 22.05
C PHE A 5 8.18 5.72 22.85
N LEU A 6 9.15 6.31 22.15
CA LEU A 6 10.27 6.99 22.79
C LEU A 6 9.79 8.39 23.17
N TRP A 7 9.92 8.75 24.45
CA TRP A 7 9.47 10.06 24.93
C TRP A 7 10.67 11.01 25.06
N PHE A 8 10.59 12.17 24.42
CA PHE A 8 11.59 13.23 24.53
C PHE A 8 10.87 14.56 24.77
N GLU A 9 11.17 15.23 25.89
CA GLU A 9 10.54 16.50 26.31
C GLU A 9 9.00 16.49 26.27
N GLY A 10 8.40 15.34 26.62
CA GLY A 10 6.95 15.17 26.64
C GLY A 10 6.32 14.91 25.26
N LEU A 11 7.12 14.82 24.20
CA LEU A 11 6.68 14.44 22.86
C LEU A 11 6.95 12.95 22.60
N PRO A 12 5.96 12.19 22.07
CA PRO A 12 6.16 10.80 21.69
C PRO A 12 6.76 10.71 20.28
N PHE A 13 7.86 9.99 20.15
CA PHE A 13 8.51 9.62 18.90
C PHE A 13 8.32 8.12 18.61
N PRO A 14 8.17 7.72 17.33
CA PRO A 14 8.21 6.32 16.96
C PRO A 14 9.53 5.69 17.42
N PHE A 15 9.49 4.52 18.06
CA PHE A 15 10.70 3.83 18.50
C PHE A 15 11.56 3.36 17.31
N ASP A 16 10.91 2.88 16.23
CA ASP A 16 11.60 2.48 15.00
C ASP A 16 12.14 3.71 14.25
N GLY A 17 13.45 3.90 14.31
CA GLY A 17 14.19 4.90 13.53
C GLY A 17 14.65 6.15 14.28
N TYR A 18 14.34 6.28 15.57
CA TYR A 18 14.74 7.44 16.38
C TYR A 18 15.45 6.99 17.67
N SER A 19 16.55 7.66 18.03
CA SER A 19 17.23 7.50 19.32
C SER A 19 17.19 8.79 20.13
N ILE A 20 17.26 8.71 21.47
CA ILE A 20 17.29 9.91 22.33
C ILE A 20 18.51 10.76 21.96
N GLU A 21 19.64 10.12 21.69
CA GLU A 21 20.88 10.79 21.29
C GLU A 21 20.71 11.49 19.94
N GLY A 22 20.11 10.82 18.95
CA GLY A 22 19.85 11.40 17.63
C GLY A 22 18.88 12.59 17.70
N ILE A 23 17.86 12.51 18.57
CA ILE A 23 16.92 13.62 18.79
C ILE A 23 17.64 14.79 19.48
N LYS A 24 18.44 14.55 20.52
CA LYS A 24 19.23 15.61 21.19
C LYS A 24 20.21 16.26 20.22
N GLU A 25 20.87 15.47 19.39
CA GLU A 25 21.79 15.97 18.39
C GLU A 25 21.06 16.82 17.35
N ALA A 26 19.92 16.36 16.84
CA ALA A 26 19.08 17.15 15.94
C ALA A 26 18.65 18.46 16.63
N CYS A 27 18.13 18.44 17.85
CA CYS A 27 17.71 19.66 18.56
C CYS A 27 18.84 20.67 18.82
N THR A 28 20.10 20.21 18.90
CA THR A 28 21.25 21.07 19.18
C THR A 28 21.98 21.54 17.92
N LYS A 29 21.97 20.75 16.85
CA LYS A 29 22.71 21.01 15.61
C LYS A 29 21.83 21.45 14.45
N PHE A 30 20.54 21.14 14.47
CA PHE A 30 19.62 21.51 13.40
C PHE A 30 19.35 23.01 13.47
N VAL A 31 19.88 23.74 12.50
CA VAL A 31 19.64 25.15 12.26
C VAL A 31 18.85 25.24 10.97
N ILE A 32 17.72 25.96 10.99
CA ILE A 32 16.93 26.28 9.79
C ILE A 32 17.52 27.55 9.20
N GLU A 33 18.05 27.47 7.98
CA GLU A 33 18.51 28.62 7.22
C GLU A 33 17.38 29.20 6.37
N ASP A 34 17.52 30.45 5.91
CA ASP A 34 16.48 31.14 5.15
C ASP A 34 16.15 30.47 3.80
N GLU A 35 17.05 29.64 3.28
CA GLU A 35 16.90 28.89 2.02
C GLU A 35 16.31 27.48 2.23
N ASP A 36 16.12 27.04 3.48
CA ASP A 36 15.63 25.70 3.77
C ASP A 36 14.14 25.55 3.48
N THR A 37 13.77 24.42 2.88
CA THR A 37 12.37 24.03 2.70
C THR A 37 11.97 23.01 3.76
N VAL A 38 11.10 23.40 4.70
CA VAL A 38 10.57 22.51 5.75
C VAL A 38 9.25 21.89 5.30
N LEU A 39 9.20 20.55 5.26
CA LEU A 39 7.95 19.81 5.01
C LEU A 39 7.31 19.38 6.34
N VAL A 40 6.21 20.03 6.71
CA VAL A 40 5.43 19.68 7.91
C VAL A 40 4.37 18.64 7.53
N ALA A 41 4.59 17.37 7.88
CA ALA A 41 3.62 16.31 7.72
C ALA A 41 2.81 16.15 9.03
N TYR A 42 1.48 16.28 8.95
CA TYR A 42 0.62 16.05 10.11
C TYR A 42 0.55 14.54 10.44
N PRO A 43 0.48 14.13 11.72
CA PRO A 43 0.39 12.72 12.12
C PRO A 43 -0.89 12.00 11.64
N LYS A 44 -1.84 12.72 11.02
CA LYS A 44 -3.05 12.16 10.38
C LYS A 44 -2.87 11.85 8.89
N SER A 45 -1.79 12.28 8.26
CA SER A 45 -1.47 11.93 6.88
C SER A 45 -0.59 10.69 6.86
N VAL A 46 -1.09 9.63 6.21
CA VAL A 46 -0.29 8.45 5.87
C VAL A 46 0.64 8.77 4.69
N PRO A 47 1.75 8.02 4.49
CA PRO A 47 2.57 8.13 3.29
C PRO A 47 1.71 8.09 2.02
N TYR A 48 2.06 8.91 1.02
CA TYR A 48 1.31 9.09 -0.24
C TYR A 48 -0.06 9.79 -0.13
N GLY A 49 -0.50 10.20 1.07
CA GLY A 49 -1.68 11.04 1.25
C GLY A 49 -3.01 10.29 1.23
N SER A 50 -4.07 10.96 0.77
CA SER A 50 -5.43 10.39 0.79
C SER A 50 -5.62 9.33 -0.29
N TRP A 51 -6.01 8.11 0.12
CA TRP A 51 -6.41 7.04 -0.80
C TRP A 51 -7.53 7.50 -1.75
N PHE A 52 -8.51 8.24 -1.24
CA PHE A 52 -9.64 8.72 -2.05
C PHE A 52 -9.16 9.63 -3.18
N GLU A 53 -8.34 10.64 -2.88
CA GLU A 53 -7.84 11.57 -3.89
C GLU A 53 -6.93 10.86 -4.90
N HIS A 54 -6.08 9.93 -4.44
CA HIS A 54 -5.24 9.12 -5.31
C HIS A 54 -6.07 8.33 -6.33
N ILE A 55 -7.09 7.59 -5.86
CA ILE A 55 -7.97 6.81 -6.75
C ILE A 55 -8.75 7.73 -7.68
N ARG A 56 -9.35 8.82 -7.19
CA ARG A 56 -10.10 9.77 -8.04
C ARG A 56 -9.21 10.35 -9.16
N GLY A 57 -7.96 10.69 -8.84
CA GLY A 57 -6.96 11.16 -9.80
C GLY A 57 -6.72 10.14 -10.92
N TRP A 58 -6.40 8.90 -10.57
CA TRP A 58 -6.19 7.84 -11.57
C TRP A 58 -7.45 7.44 -12.33
N MET A 59 -8.61 7.44 -11.69
CA MET A 59 -9.89 7.16 -12.34
C MET A 59 -10.24 8.17 -13.43
N SER A 60 -9.79 9.42 -13.31
CA SER A 60 -9.98 10.43 -14.35
C SER A 60 -9.24 10.08 -15.65
N MET A 61 -8.23 9.21 -15.57
CA MET A 61 -7.35 8.80 -16.66
C MET A 61 -7.75 7.45 -17.27
N ARG A 62 -8.76 6.77 -16.72
CA ARG A 62 -9.10 5.36 -17.03
C ARG A 62 -9.47 5.07 -18.48
N HIS A 63 -9.81 6.09 -19.26
CA HIS A 63 -10.18 5.97 -20.67
C HIS A 63 -9.02 6.28 -21.62
N ARG A 64 -7.82 6.56 -21.10
CA ARG A 64 -6.63 6.76 -21.92
C ARG A 64 -6.13 5.41 -22.42
N GLU A 65 -5.76 5.34 -23.69
CA GLU A 65 -5.29 4.11 -24.34
C GLU A 65 -4.03 3.52 -23.70
N ASN A 66 -3.23 4.35 -23.02
CA ASN A 66 -2.01 3.96 -22.35
C ASN A 66 -2.17 3.77 -20.82
N VAL A 67 -3.40 3.60 -20.34
CA VAL A 67 -3.71 3.32 -18.93
C VAL A 67 -4.58 2.07 -18.84
N LEU A 68 -4.07 1.02 -18.18
CA LEU A 68 -4.85 -0.17 -17.84
C LEU A 68 -5.30 -0.08 -16.38
N LEU A 69 -6.61 -0.08 -16.17
CA LEU A 69 -7.16 -0.20 -14.83
C LEU A 69 -7.37 -1.68 -14.46
N LEU A 70 -6.80 -2.08 -13.32
CA LEU A 70 -7.00 -3.38 -12.70
C LEU A 70 -7.42 -3.25 -11.23
N SER A 71 -8.22 -4.19 -10.73
CA SER A 71 -8.46 -4.38 -9.30
C SER A 71 -7.69 -5.58 -8.73
N TYR A 72 -7.43 -5.56 -7.43
CA TYR A 72 -6.79 -6.71 -6.78
C TYR A 72 -7.77 -7.89 -6.69
N GLU A 73 -9.06 -7.60 -6.55
CA GLU A 73 -10.13 -8.58 -6.49
C GLU A 73 -10.30 -9.33 -7.81
N GLU A 74 -10.19 -8.67 -8.98
CA GLU A 74 -10.25 -9.37 -10.27
C GLU A 74 -9.04 -10.27 -10.46
N LEU A 75 -7.85 -9.79 -10.06
CA LEU A 75 -6.61 -10.58 -10.09
C LEU A 75 -6.71 -11.84 -9.22
N GLN A 76 -7.33 -11.74 -8.05
CA GLN A 76 -7.55 -12.86 -7.15
C GLN A 76 -8.64 -13.81 -7.63
N LYS A 77 -9.71 -13.27 -8.23
CA LYS A 77 -10.85 -14.06 -8.71
C LYS A 77 -10.48 -14.89 -9.95
N ASP A 78 -9.79 -14.29 -10.90
CA ASP A 78 -9.32 -14.96 -12.11
C ASP A 78 -7.98 -14.35 -12.56
N THR A 79 -6.91 -14.92 -12.01
CA THR A 79 -5.54 -14.50 -12.31
C THR A 79 -5.18 -14.71 -13.78
N ARG A 80 -5.67 -15.78 -14.42
CA ARG A 80 -5.35 -16.09 -15.82
C ARG A 80 -5.93 -15.03 -16.74
N SER A 81 -7.23 -14.76 -16.61
CA SER A 81 -7.90 -13.72 -17.41
C SER A 81 -7.28 -12.33 -17.18
N THR A 82 -6.86 -12.04 -15.95
CA THR A 82 -6.18 -10.77 -15.63
C THR A 82 -4.80 -10.67 -16.30
N ILE A 83 -4.01 -11.75 -16.31
CA ILE A 83 -2.71 -11.78 -17.02
C ILE A 83 -2.93 -11.62 -18.52
N GLU A 84 -3.92 -12.30 -19.10
CA GLU A 84 -4.25 -12.16 -20.53
C GLU A 84 -4.63 -10.71 -20.89
N LYS A 85 -5.41 -10.04 -20.03
CA LYS A 85 -5.74 -8.61 -20.15
C LYS A 85 -4.50 -7.72 -20.11
N ILE A 86 -3.54 -8.00 -19.22
CA ILE A 86 -2.24 -7.31 -19.18
C ILE A 86 -1.45 -7.56 -20.47
N CYS A 87 -1.38 -8.81 -20.94
CA CYS A 87 -0.68 -9.15 -22.18
C CYS A 87 -1.26 -8.41 -23.39
N GLN A 88 -2.59 -8.38 -23.51
CA GLN A 88 -3.27 -7.65 -24.57
C GLN A 88 -2.94 -6.16 -24.53
N PHE A 89 -2.99 -5.54 -23.34
CA PHE A 89 -2.65 -4.13 -23.17
C PHE A 89 -1.18 -3.82 -23.53
N LEU A 90 -0.25 -4.72 -23.20
CA LEU A 90 1.17 -4.59 -23.53
C LEU A 90 1.51 -5.01 -24.98
N GLY A 91 0.52 -5.45 -25.78
CA GLY A 91 0.74 -5.95 -27.13
C GLY A 91 1.60 -7.23 -27.17
N LYS A 92 1.52 -8.06 -26.13
CA LYS A 92 2.26 -9.33 -26.01
C LYS A 92 1.34 -10.52 -26.17
N LYS A 93 1.86 -11.58 -26.76
CA LYS A 93 1.19 -12.88 -26.88
C LYS A 93 2.08 -13.92 -26.21
N LEU A 94 1.55 -14.59 -25.20
CA LEU A 94 2.20 -15.72 -24.54
C LEU A 94 1.69 -17.02 -25.14
N ASN A 95 2.55 -18.01 -25.27
CA ASN A 95 2.13 -19.38 -25.51
C ASN A 95 1.61 -20.03 -24.20
N PRO A 96 0.96 -21.21 -24.27
CA PRO A 96 0.41 -21.86 -23.08
C PRO A 96 1.44 -22.12 -21.96
N GLU A 97 2.65 -22.54 -22.33
CA GLU A 97 3.73 -22.87 -21.39
C GLU A 97 4.27 -21.62 -20.67
N GLU A 98 4.40 -20.51 -21.41
CA GLU A 98 4.77 -19.20 -20.87
C GLU A 98 3.70 -18.67 -19.91
N LEU A 99 2.42 -18.77 -20.28
CA LEU A 99 1.31 -18.34 -19.43
C LEU A 99 1.23 -19.16 -18.14
N ASP A 100 1.39 -20.47 -18.24
CA ASP A 100 1.43 -21.37 -17.07
C ASP A 100 2.65 -21.07 -16.18
N SER A 101 3.79 -20.73 -16.78
CA SER A 101 4.98 -20.28 -16.05
C SER A 101 4.72 -18.99 -15.28
N VAL A 102 4.09 -17.98 -15.90
CA VAL A 102 3.73 -16.73 -15.21
C VAL A 102 2.78 -17.03 -14.05
N LEU A 103 1.69 -17.77 -14.28
CA LEU A 103 0.71 -18.13 -13.24
C LEU A 103 1.35 -18.81 -12.03
N LYS A 104 2.25 -19.78 -12.28
CA LYS A 104 2.96 -20.48 -11.22
C LYS A 104 3.86 -19.52 -10.43
N ASN A 105 4.69 -18.75 -11.14
CA ASN A 105 5.72 -17.93 -10.51
C ASN A 105 5.19 -16.64 -9.86
N SER A 106 4.03 -16.14 -10.32
CA SER A 106 3.33 -15.00 -9.71
C SER A 106 2.34 -15.42 -8.61
N SER A 107 2.24 -16.71 -8.29
CA SER A 107 1.37 -17.18 -7.22
C SER A 107 1.85 -16.66 -5.86
N PHE A 108 0.90 -16.40 -4.95
CA PHE A 108 1.21 -15.91 -3.61
C PHE A 108 2.23 -16.81 -2.87
N HIS A 109 2.10 -18.13 -3.00
CA HIS A 109 2.99 -19.09 -2.37
C HIS A 109 4.44 -18.96 -2.87
N VAL A 110 4.62 -18.87 -4.20
CA VAL A 110 5.95 -18.73 -4.80
C VAL A 110 6.56 -17.37 -4.48
N MET A 111 5.78 -16.28 -4.62
CA MET A 111 6.25 -14.93 -4.28
C MET A 111 6.65 -14.80 -2.80
N LYS A 112 5.92 -15.46 -1.89
CA LYS A 112 6.23 -15.44 -0.45
C LYS A 112 7.56 -16.11 -0.12
N GLN A 113 7.98 -17.11 -0.89
CA GLN A 113 9.25 -17.82 -0.68
C GLN A 113 10.43 -17.20 -1.45
N ASN A 114 10.14 -16.34 -2.43
CA ASN A 114 11.16 -15.67 -3.21
C ASN A 114 11.71 -14.44 -2.46
N LYS A 115 12.95 -14.53 -1.98
CA LYS A 115 13.63 -13.46 -1.24
C LYS A 115 13.66 -12.12 -1.97
N MET A 116 13.75 -12.15 -3.30
CA MET A 116 13.75 -10.95 -4.14
C MET A 116 12.38 -10.26 -4.19
N SER A 117 11.29 -10.99 -3.92
CA SER A 117 9.92 -10.49 -3.99
C SER A 117 9.30 -10.22 -2.62
N ASN A 118 9.74 -10.92 -1.57
CA ASN A 118 9.20 -10.80 -0.21
C ASN A 118 9.94 -9.77 0.67
N LEU A 119 10.95 -9.10 0.11
CA LEU A 119 11.79 -8.06 0.73
C LEU A 119 12.76 -8.55 1.81
N GLU A 120 12.95 -9.86 2.02
CA GLU A 120 13.93 -10.39 2.98
C GLU A 120 15.39 -10.06 2.65
N ILE A 121 15.69 -9.57 1.45
CA ILE A 121 17.04 -9.09 1.09
C ILE A 121 17.38 -7.74 1.75
N LEU A 122 16.38 -7.02 2.28
CA LEU A 122 16.62 -5.73 2.92
C LEU A 122 17.25 -5.93 4.32
N PRO A 123 18.19 -5.05 4.72
CA PRO A 123 18.77 -5.10 6.06
C PRO A 123 17.70 -5.00 7.16
N GLU A 124 17.92 -5.68 8.28
CA GLU A 124 17.03 -5.61 9.47
C GLU A 124 16.84 -4.17 9.98
N SER A 125 17.80 -3.27 9.75
CA SER A 125 17.65 -1.85 10.09
C SER A 125 16.56 -1.12 9.29
N LEU A 126 16.16 -1.66 8.13
CA LEU A 126 15.09 -1.12 7.29
C LEU A 126 13.78 -1.91 7.43
N MET A 127 13.81 -3.07 8.08
CA MET A 127 12.68 -3.98 8.20
C MET A 127 12.58 -4.53 9.62
N SER A 128 11.51 -4.18 10.33
CA SER A 128 11.25 -4.72 11.66
C SER A 128 11.15 -6.24 11.64
N LEU A 129 11.53 -6.88 12.75
CA LEU A 129 11.52 -8.35 12.94
C LEU A 129 10.15 -9.02 12.66
N HIS A 130 9.07 -8.25 12.62
CA HIS A 130 7.70 -8.73 12.37
C HIS A 130 7.16 -8.34 11.00
N PHE A 131 7.94 -7.64 10.16
CA PHE A 131 7.50 -7.24 8.83
C PHE A 131 7.47 -8.45 7.89
N SER A 132 6.29 -8.68 7.29
CA SER A 132 6.12 -9.68 6.23
C SER A 132 5.36 -9.05 5.08
N MET A 133 6.03 -8.90 3.93
CA MET A 133 5.42 -8.31 2.74
C MET A 133 4.25 -9.19 2.24
N ALA A 134 4.46 -10.50 2.16
CA ALA A 134 3.44 -11.48 1.79
C ALA A 134 2.69 -12.03 3.02
N ARG A 135 1.86 -11.19 3.65
CA ARG A 135 1.14 -11.52 4.90
C ARG A 135 0.08 -12.60 4.72
N LYS A 136 -1.07 -12.27 4.10
CA LYS A 136 -2.21 -13.20 3.87
C LYS A 136 -2.56 -13.42 2.39
N GLY A 137 -2.45 -12.39 1.56
CA GLY A 137 -2.75 -12.50 0.12
C GLY A 137 -4.21 -12.83 -0.21
N ILE A 138 -5.16 -12.23 0.52
CA ILE A 138 -6.60 -12.47 0.35
C ILE A 138 -7.39 -11.15 0.32
N CYS A 139 -8.55 -11.16 -0.34
CA CYS A 139 -9.53 -10.09 -0.25
C CYS A 139 -10.42 -10.26 0.99
N GLY A 140 -10.94 -9.16 1.54
CA GLY A 140 -11.91 -9.19 2.64
C GLY A 140 -11.35 -9.37 4.04
N ASP A 141 -10.02 -9.40 4.22
CA ASP A 141 -9.43 -9.55 5.57
C ASP A 141 -9.80 -8.39 6.51
N TRP A 142 -10.22 -7.24 5.98
CA TRP A 142 -10.72 -6.10 6.76
C TRP A 142 -11.85 -6.49 7.73
N LYS A 143 -12.67 -7.50 7.36
CA LYS A 143 -13.77 -8.03 8.19
C LYS A 143 -13.28 -8.63 9.51
N ASN A 144 -12.00 -9.03 9.59
CA ASN A 144 -11.38 -9.54 10.82
C ASN A 144 -10.79 -8.45 11.72
N HIS A 145 -10.73 -7.19 11.26
CA HIS A 145 -10.08 -6.08 11.99
C HIS A 145 -11.05 -4.97 12.35
N PHE A 146 -12.05 -4.72 11.50
CA PHE A 146 -13.03 -3.67 11.75
C PHE A 146 -14.10 -4.16 12.72
N THR A 147 -14.41 -3.33 13.71
CA THR A 147 -15.69 -3.46 14.42
C THR A 147 -16.83 -3.02 13.51
N VAL A 148 -18.06 -3.44 13.83
CA VAL A 148 -19.26 -3.03 13.08
C VAL A 148 -19.36 -1.50 12.99
N ALA A 149 -19.18 -0.81 14.12
CA ALA A 149 -19.24 0.66 14.17
C ALA A 149 -18.15 1.33 13.30
N GLN A 150 -16.93 0.77 13.26
CA GLN A 150 -15.86 1.27 12.39
C GLN A 150 -16.18 1.03 10.91
N ALA A 151 -16.74 -0.13 10.57
CA ALA A 151 -17.12 -0.46 9.21
C ALA A 151 -18.23 0.47 8.69
N GLU A 152 -19.25 0.72 9.49
CA GLU A 152 -20.34 1.65 9.18
C GLU A 152 -19.83 3.08 9.01
N ALA A 153 -18.97 3.55 9.92
CA ALA A 153 -18.37 4.88 9.83
C ALA A 153 -17.52 5.04 8.57
N PHE A 154 -16.68 4.04 8.25
CA PHE A 154 -15.87 4.05 7.04
C PHE A 154 -16.74 3.99 5.78
N HIS A 155 -17.78 3.16 5.77
CA HIS A 155 -18.69 3.05 4.64
C HIS A 155 -19.37 4.38 4.30
N LYS A 156 -19.79 5.15 5.32
CA LYS A 156 -20.36 6.48 5.12
C LYS A 156 -19.36 7.44 4.46
N VAL A 157 -18.12 7.50 4.98
CA VAL A 157 -17.06 8.34 4.39
C VAL A 157 -16.75 7.89 2.96
N TYR A 158 -16.69 6.60 2.71
CA TYR A 158 -16.46 6.03 1.39
C TYR A 158 -17.53 6.45 0.39
N GLN A 159 -18.82 6.34 0.76
CA GLN A 159 -19.94 6.77 -0.09
C GLN A 159 -19.85 8.26 -0.43
N GLU A 160 -19.56 9.11 0.55
CA GLU A 160 -19.43 10.56 0.36
C GLU A 160 -18.24 10.89 -0.57
N LYS A 161 -17.07 10.30 -0.33
CA LYS A 161 -15.82 10.61 -1.07
C LYS A 161 -15.75 10.00 -2.46
N MET A 162 -16.37 8.83 -2.65
CA MET A 162 -16.40 8.11 -3.93
C MET A 162 -17.68 8.33 -4.72
N ALA A 163 -18.53 9.26 -4.27
CA ALA A 163 -19.70 9.70 -5.01
C ALA A 163 -19.33 10.11 -6.45
N GLY A 164 -20.19 9.72 -7.39
CA GLY A 164 -20.03 9.96 -8.83
C GLY A 164 -19.31 8.86 -9.61
N PHE A 165 -18.71 7.87 -8.94
CA PHE A 165 -18.18 6.68 -9.62
C PHE A 165 -19.21 5.53 -9.63
N PRO A 166 -19.33 4.79 -10.74
CA PRO A 166 -20.12 3.55 -10.79
C PRO A 166 -19.62 2.55 -9.75
N LYS A 167 -20.55 1.85 -9.07
CA LYS A 167 -20.20 0.87 -8.02
C LYS A 167 -19.45 -0.32 -8.59
N GLU A 168 -19.68 -0.65 -9.86
CA GLU A 168 -19.08 -1.76 -10.58
C GLU A 168 -17.57 -1.60 -10.78
N LEU A 169 -17.03 -0.39 -10.65
CA LEU A 169 -15.59 -0.13 -10.70
C LEU A 169 -14.84 -0.64 -9.47
N PHE A 170 -15.56 -0.93 -8.40
CA PHE A 170 -15.01 -1.26 -7.09
C PHE A 170 -15.63 -2.58 -6.61
N PRO A 171 -15.12 -3.73 -7.08
CA PRO A 171 -15.77 -5.04 -6.93
C PRO A 171 -15.52 -5.68 -5.56
N TRP A 172 -15.70 -4.92 -4.49
CA TRP A 172 -15.58 -5.41 -3.11
C TRP A 172 -16.93 -5.38 -2.39
N GLU A 173 -17.09 -6.33 -1.47
CA GLU A 173 -18.19 -6.39 -0.50
C GLU A 173 -17.81 -5.74 0.82
#